data_AF-X4YKU2-F1
#
_entry.id   AF-X4YKU2-F1
#
_cell.length_a   1.000
_cell.length_b   1.000
_cell.length_c   1.000
_cell.angle_alpha   90.00
_cell.angle_beta   90.00
_cell.angle_gamma   90.00
#
_symmetry.space_group_name_H-M   'P 1'
#
loop_
_entity.id
_entity.type
_entity.pdbx_description
1 polymer ?
#
loop_
_entity_poly.entity_id
_entity_poly.type
_entity_poly.pdbx_seq_one_letter_code
_entity_poly.pdbx_strand_id
1 'polypeptide(L)'
;DMGRFWQMPFFAGLLIWLALDLRCLLPAIRRSGPDKHLHLLLLFSSAGIGLLFGAGLLYERDTHLTIAEYWRWWVVHLWVEGIFEVFATAWVAWAFVHIWLPWPSTAAVYVMFSATVFLGGGVLGTFHHLY
;
A
#
# COMPACT_ATOMS: atom_id res chain seq x y z
N ASP A 1 14.30 -16.32 -7.82
CA ASP A 1 13.00 -15.63 -7.96
C ASP A 1 11.81 -16.57 -7.88
N MET A 2 10.66 -16.01 -7.50
CA MET A 2 9.39 -16.73 -7.43
C MET A 2 8.79 -16.88 -8.83
N GLY A 3 8.57 -18.13 -9.28
CA GLY A 3 7.98 -18.39 -10.59
C GLY A 3 6.53 -17.91 -10.71
N ARG A 4 6.06 -17.68 -11.94
CA ARG A 4 4.69 -17.16 -12.23
C ARG A 4 3.59 -17.99 -11.54
N PHE A 5 3.74 -19.31 -11.54
CA PHE A 5 2.83 -20.22 -10.87
C PHE A 5 2.61 -19.88 -9.39
N TRP A 6 3.64 -19.39 -8.69
CA TRP A 6 3.56 -19.02 -7.27
C TRP A 6 3.10 -17.57 -7.05
N GLN A 7 3.33 -16.68 -8.01
CA GLN A 7 2.85 -15.29 -7.95
C GLN A 7 1.34 -15.18 -8.05
N MET A 8 0.68 -16.03 -8.84
CA MET A 8 -0.78 -16.03 -9.00
C MET A 8 -1.54 -16.31 -7.69
N PRO A 9 -1.29 -17.42 -6.96
CA PRO A 9 -1.98 -17.69 -5.69
C PRO A 9 -1.58 -16.69 -4.61
N PHE A 10 -0.35 -16.17 -4.61
CA PHE A 10 0.05 -15.09 -3.71
C PHE A 10 -0.77 -13.83 -3.95
N PHE A 11 -0.90 -13.40 -5.21
CA PHE A 11 -1.72 -12.24 -5.56
C PHE A 11 -3.20 -12.47 -5.25
N ALA A 12 -3.74 -13.66 -5.51
CA ALA A 12 -5.10 -14.01 -5.09
C ALA A 12 -5.26 -13.93 -3.57
N GLY A 13 -4.25 -14.36 -2.80
CA GLY A 13 -4.20 -14.20 -1.34
C GLY A 13 -4.27 -12.74 -0.92
N LEU A 14 -3.53 -11.84 -1.59
CA LEU A 14 -3.59 -10.41 -1.35
C LEU A 14 -4.97 -9.81 -1.65
N LEU A 15 -5.64 -10.25 -2.73
CA LEU A 15 -6.99 -9.80 -3.06
C LEU A 15 -8.04 -10.29 -2.05
N ILE A 16 -7.91 -11.53 -1.58
CA ILE A 16 -8.76 -12.07 -0.50
C ILE A 16 -8.55 -11.27 0.77
N TRP A 17 -7.30 -11.03 1.15
CA TRP A 17 -6.94 -10.22 2.32
C TRP A 17 -7.53 -8.80 2.22
N LEU A 18 -7.38 -8.13 1.07
CA LEU A 18 -7.97 -6.81 0.84
C LEU A 18 -9.50 -6.82 0.94
N ALA A 19 -10.16 -7.87 0.44
CA ALA A 19 -11.62 -8.01 0.56
C ALA A 19 -12.06 -8.19 2.02
N LEU A 20 -11.28 -8.90 2.83
CA LEU A 20 -11.53 -9.04 4.27
C LEU A 20 -11.35 -7.70 5.00
N ASP A 21 -10.27 -6.96 4.71
CA ASP A 21 -10.04 -5.64 5.27
C ASP A 21 -11.15 -4.65 4.90
N LEU A 22 -11.57 -4.63 3.64
CA LEU A 22 -12.70 -3.82 3.19
C LEU A 22 -13.97 -4.18 3.97
N ARG A 23 -14.26 -5.47 4.18
CA ARG A 23 -15.42 -5.91 4.94
C ARG A 23 -15.38 -5.43 6.40
N CYS A 24 -14.21 -5.36 7.01
CA CYS A 24 -14.03 -4.88 8.38
C CYS A 24 -14.10 -3.35 8.50
N LEU A 25 -13.45 -2.62 7.58
CA LEU A 25 -13.32 -1.17 7.64
C LEU A 25 -14.56 -0.44 7.12
N LEU A 26 -15.27 -1.00 6.13
CA LEU A 26 -16.40 -0.33 5.48
C LEU A 26 -17.55 0.03 6.44
N PRO A 27 -17.98 -0.84 7.39
CA PRO A 27 -18.96 -0.46 8.40
C PRO A 27 -18.48 0.69 9.30
N ALA A 28 -17.20 0.69 9.70
CA ALA A 28 -16.63 1.74 10.55
C ALA A 28 -16.59 3.09 9.83
N ILE A 29 -16.21 3.10 8.54
CA ILE A 29 -16.21 4.29 7.68
C ILE A 29 -17.63 4.83 7.51
N ARG A 30 -18.62 3.95 7.29
CA ARG A 30 -20.04 4.33 7.10
C ARG A 30 -20.64 5.00 8.34
N ARG A 31 -20.25 4.57 9.54
CA ARG A 31 -20.67 5.19 10.80
C ARG A 31 -20.20 6.65 10.96
N SER A 32 -19.23 7.09 10.16
CA SER A 32 -18.71 8.47 10.14
C SER A 32 -18.32 9.02 11.51
N GLY A 33 -17.67 8.19 12.34
CA GLY A 33 -17.09 8.61 13.61
C GLY A 33 -15.81 9.45 13.46
N PRO A 34 -15.21 9.89 14.59
CA PRO A 34 -14.02 10.75 14.58
C PRO A 34 -12.81 10.11 13.87
N ASP A 35 -12.72 8.78 13.86
CA ASP A 35 -11.60 8.04 13.25
C ASP A 35 -11.80 7.75 11.75
N LYS A 36 -12.86 8.26 11.12
CA LYS A 36 -13.19 7.98 9.72
C LYS A 36 -12.01 8.18 8.77
N HIS A 37 -11.25 9.25 8.95
CA HIS A 37 -10.10 9.56 8.10
C HIS A 37 -8.97 8.53 8.25
N LEU A 38 -8.70 8.05 9.47
CA LEU A 38 -7.72 6.99 9.71
C LEU A 38 -8.17 5.65 9.10
N HIS A 39 -9.46 5.32 9.21
CA HIS A 39 -10.01 4.13 8.55
C HIS A 39 -9.92 4.20 7.02
N LEU A 40 -10.14 5.38 6.42
CA LEU A 40 -9.95 5.60 4.98
C LEU A 40 -8.48 5.46 4.57
N LEU A 41 -7.56 6.03 5.35
CA LEU A 41 -6.12 5.92 5.11
C LEU A 41 -5.63 4.47 5.17
N LEU A 42 -6.10 3.71 6.16
CA LEU A 42 -5.87 2.27 6.25
C LEU A 42 -6.43 1.53 5.05
N LEU A 43 -7.65 1.84 4.62
CA LEU A 43 -8.27 1.19 3.47
C LEU A 43 -7.49 1.47 2.18
N PHE A 44 -7.10 2.72 1.92
CA PHE A 44 -6.38 3.08 0.70
C PHE A 44 -4.97 2.51 0.67
N SER A 45 -4.25 2.52 1.80
CA SER A 45 -2.92 1.91 1.88
C SER A 45 -2.99 0.38 1.76
N SER A 46 -3.98 -0.27 2.36
CA SER A 46 -4.25 -1.71 2.17
C SER A 46 -4.58 -2.04 0.72
N ALA A 47 -5.37 -1.19 0.05
CA ALA A 47 -5.66 -1.34 -1.38
C ALA A 47 -4.38 -1.21 -2.22
N GLY A 48 -3.48 -0.29 -1.86
CA GLY A 48 -2.15 -0.21 -2.46
C GLY A 48 -1.38 -1.52 -2.32
N ILE A 49 -1.35 -2.12 -1.12
CA ILE A 49 -0.68 -3.41 -0.88
C ILE A 49 -1.30 -4.49 -1.75
N GLY A 50 -2.63 -4.58 -1.76
CA GLY A 50 -3.35 -5.64 -2.47
C GLY A 50 -3.20 -5.55 -3.99
N LEU A 51 -3.20 -4.35 -4.56
CA LEU A 51 -3.28 -4.15 -6.00
C LEU A 51 -1.92 -3.94 -6.67
N LEU A 52 -0.98 -3.25 -6.03
CA LEU A 52 0.27 -2.85 -6.68
C LEU A 52 1.21 -4.03 -6.96
N PHE A 53 1.08 -5.14 -6.21
CA PHE A 53 1.74 -6.40 -6.55
C PHE A 53 1.41 -6.87 -7.98
N GLY A 54 0.23 -6.52 -8.50
CA GLY A 54 -0.19 -6.83 -9.86
C GLY A 54 0.76 -6.29 -10.94
N ALA A 55 1.55 -5.25 -10.64
CA ALA A 55 2.61 -4.77 -11.55
C ALA A 55 3.63 -5.87 -11.89
N GLY A 56 3.91 -6.78 -10.95
CA GLY A 56 4.79 -7.94 -11.15
C GLY A 56 4.26 -8.97 -12.13
N LEU A 57 3.00 -8.85 -12.55
CA LEU A 57 2.36 -9.72 -13.54
C LEU A 57 2.40 -9.16 -14.96
N LEU A 58 2.87 -7.92 -15.15
CA LEU A 58 2.81 -7.20 -16.43
C LEU A 58 3.97 -7.49 -17.40
N TYR A 59 4.92 -8.33 -17.02
CA TYR A 59 6.05 -8.74 -17.86
C TYR A 59 6.23 -10.25 -17.84
N GLU A 60 6.53 -10.84 -19.00
CA GLU A 60 6.72 -12.27 -19.18
C GLU A 60 8.15 -12.61 -19.64
N ARG A 61 8.41 -13.86 -19.97
CA ARG A 61 9.73 -14.35 -20.39
C ARG A 61 10.27 -13.62 -21.63
N ASP A 62 9.40 -13.27 -22.57
CA ASP A 62 9.79 -12.68 -23.85
C ASP A 62 9.68 -11.14 -23.86
N THR A 63 9.40 -10.53 -22.70
CA THR A 63 9.37 -9.07 -22.56
C THR A 63 10.78 -8.50 -22.66
N HIS A 64 10.94 -7.39 -23.39
CA HIS A 64 12.22 -6.68 -23.48
C HIS A 64 12.76 -6.36 -22.08
N LEU A 65 14.05 -6.61 -21.84
CA LEU A 65 14.64 -6.52 -20.50
C LEU A 65 14.35 -5.19 -19.79
N THR A 66 14.45 -4.07 -20.50
CA THR A 66 14.13 -2.73 -19.95
C THR A 66 12.69 -2.60 -19.47
N ILE A 67 11.72 -3.22 -20.17
CA ILE A 67 10.30 -3.20 -19.78
C ILE A 67 10.08 -4.14 -18.59
N ALA A 68 10.75 -5.29 -18.57
CA ALA A 68 10.69 -6.20 -17.43
C ALA A 68 11.27 -5.56 -16.16
N GLU A 69 12.43 -4.90 -16.26
CA GLU A 69 13.04 -4.16 -15.16
C GLU A 69 12.17 -3.00 -14.68
N TYR A 70 11.57 -2.23 -15.60
CA TYR A 70 10.60 -1.18 -15.27
C TYR A 70 9.53 -1.72 -14.33
N TRP A 71 8.77 -2.74 -14.73
CA TRP A 71 7.70 -3.32 -13.90
C TRP A 71 8.19 -4.03 -12.65
N ARG A 72 9.40 -4.62 -12.68
CA ARG A 72 10.01 -5.25 -11.52
C ARG A 72 10.20 -4.23 -10.38
N TRP A 73 10.65 -3.02 -10.69
CA TRP A 73 10.90 -1.99 -9.69
C TRP A 73 9.63 -1.38 -9.09
N TRP A 74 8.47 -1.48 -9.78
CA TRP A 74 7.18 -1.16 -9.16
C TRP A 74 6.87 -2.08 -7.97
N VAL A 75 7.29 -3.34 -8.02
CA VAL A 75 7.11 -4.28 -6.90
C VAL A 75 8.24 -4.17 -5.89
N VAL A 76 9.50 -4.15 -6.35
CA VAL A 76 10.64 -4.21 -5.42
C VAL A 76 10.82 -2.89 -4.67
N HIS A 77 10.68 -1.75 -5.33
CA HIS A 77 10.87 -0.44 -4.70
C HIS A 77 9.54 0.15 -4.27
N LEU A 78 8.61 0.40 -5.20
CA LEU A 78 7.41 1.18 -4.87
C LEU A 78 6.43 0.41 -3.97
N TRP A 79 6.21 -0.88 -4.20
CA TRP A 79 5.31 -1.69 -3.37
C TRP A 79 5.90 -1.94 -1.98
N VAL A 80 7.14 -2.43 -1.88
CA VAL A 80 7.79 -2.72 -0.59
C VAL A 80 8.12 -1.45 0.20
N GLU A 81 8.78 -0.47 -0.41
CA GLU A 81 9.24 0.73 0.29
C GLU A 81 8.09 1.74 0.36
N GLY A 82 7.54 2.17 -0.77
CA GLY A 82 6.53 3.24 -0.79
C GLY A 82 5.21 2.88 -0.09
N ILE A 83 4.56 1.78 -0.48
CA ILE A 83 3.20 1.49 0.00
C ILE A 83 3.19 0.93 1.43
N PHE A 84 4.09 0.00 1.78
CA PHE A 84 4.11 -0.53 3.15
C PHE A 84 4.51 0.53 4.18
N GLU A 85 5.35 1.51 3.83
CA GLU A 85 5.64 2.64 4.73
C GLU A 85 4.38 3.46 5.04
N VAL A 86 3.56 3.76 4.03
CA VAL A 86 2.28 4.45 4.22
C VAL A 86 1.32 3.63 5.07
N PHE A 87 1.19 2.33 4.79
CA PHE A 87 0.34 1.43 5.58
C PHE A 87 0.79 1.33 7.03
N ALA A 88 2.09 1.10 7.27
CA ALA A 88 2.65 1.01 8.62
C ALA A 88 2.44 2.30 9.40
N THR A 89 2.62 3.46 8.75
CA THR A 89 2.39 4.78 9.35
C THR A 89 0.91 4.97 9.73
N ALA A 90 -0.01 4.63 8.83
CA ALA A 90 -1.45 4.71 9.09
C ALA A 90 -1.88 3.75 10.21
N TRP A 91 -1.34 2.53 10.23
CA TRP A 91 -1.65 1.52 11.24
C TRP A 91 -1.13 1.90 12.62
N VAL A 92 0.12 2.37 12.71
CA VAL A 92 0.69 2.86 13.98
C VAL A 92 -0.07 4.06 14.51
N ALA A 93 -0.44 5.01 13.64
CA ALA A 93 -1.24 6.16 14.04
C ALA A 93 -2.64 5.75 14.53
N TRP A 94 -3.30 4.81 13.84
CA TRP A 94 -4.57 4.25 14.27
C TRP A 94 -4.46 3.54 15.63
N ALA A 95 -3.42 2.72 15.84
CA ALA A 95 -3.17 2.05 17.10
C ALA A 95 -2.94 3.05 18.24
N PHE A 96 -2.19 4.13 17.99
CA PHE A 96 -1.93 5.16 19.00
C PHE A 96 -3.19 5.92 19.42
N VAL A 97 -4.08 6.22 18.47
CA VAL A 97 -5.38 6.83 18.79
C VAL A 97 -6.19 5.91 19.72
N HIS A 98 -6.13 4.59 19.52
CA HIS A 98 -6.89 3.62 20.31
C HIS A 98 -6.26 3.29 21.68
N ILE A 99 -5.01 3.67 21.92
CA ILE A 99 -4.40 3.67 23.26
C ILE A 99 -4.32 5.06 23.90
N TRP A 100 -5.15 6.00 23.42
CA TRP A 100 -5.37 7.34 23.98
C TRP A 100 -4.17 8.30 23.92
N LEU A 101 -3.35 8.22 22.86
CA LEU A 101 -2.14 9.05 22.75
C LEU A 101 -2.39 10.37 21.96
N PRO A 102 -2.70 10.37 20.64
CA PRO A 102 -3.10 11.57 19.91
C PRO A 102 -4.62 11.67 19.64
N TRP A 103 -5.09 12.87 19.31
CA TRP A 103 -6.44 13.08 18.76
C TRP A 103 -6.55 12.48 17.35
N PRO A 104 -7.69 11.85 16.98
CA PRO A 104 -7.88 11.20 15.67
C PRO A 104 -7.63 12.11 14.47
N SER A 105 -8.10 13.36 14.55
CA SER A 105 -7.93 14.36 13.49
C SER A 105 -6.46 14.72 13.27
N THR A 106 -5.72 14.93 14.37
CA THR A 106 -4.30 15.24 14.35
C THR A 106 -3.49 14.07 13.77
N ALA A 107 -3.77 12.84 14.21
CA ALA A 107 -3.15 11.64 13.68
C ALA A 107 -3.39 11.48 12.17
N ALA A 108 -4.62 11.71 11.69
CA ALA A 108 -4.93 11.65 10.27
C ALA A 108 -4.13 12.69 9.45
N VAL A 109 -3.99 13.92 9.94
CA VAL A 109 -3.20 14.97 9.27
C VAL A 109 -1.74 14.57 9.15
N TYR A 110 -1.13 14.04 10.23
CA TYR A 110 0.25 13.58 10.20
C TYR A 110 0.45 12.42 9.21
N VAL A 111 -0.45 11.43 9.20
CA VAL A 111 -0.38 10.33 8.24
C VAL A 111 -0.50 10.83 6.80
N MET A 112 -1.43 11.76 6.51
CA MET A 112 -1.56 12.37 5.18
C MET A 112 -0.30 13.12 4.75
N PHE A 113 0.31 13.87 5.67
CA PHE A 113 1.57 14.57 5.41
C PHE A 113 2.71 13.57 5.12
N SER A 114 2.91 12.59 5.99
CA SER A 114 3.90 11.53 5.79
C SER A 114 3.69 10.78 4.49
N ALA A 115 2.44 10.39 4.17
CA ALA A 115 2.11 9.72 2.93
C ALA A 115 2.45 10.57 1.70
N THR A 116 2.22 11.88 1.77
CA THR A 116 2.57 12.80 0.67
C THR A 116 4.08 12.84 0.45
N VAL A 117 4.88 12.89 1.52
CA VAL A 117 6.34 12.88 1.45
C VAL A 117 6.86 11.53 0.93
N PHE A 118 6.39 10.41 1.49
CA PHE A 118 6.80 9.06 1.10
C PHE A 118 6.46 8.77 -0.36
N LEU A 119 5.22 9.06 -0.80
CA LEU A 119 4.82 8.80 -2.17
C LEU A 119 5.46 9.77 -3.16
N GLY A 120 5.61 11.05 -2.78
CA GLY A 120 6.29 12.03 -3.62
C GLY A 120 7.74 11.65 -3.91
N GLY A 121 8.46 11.20 -2.88
CA GLY A 121 9.83 10.70 -3.00
C GLY A 121 9.91 9.32 -3.66
N GLY A 122 9.16 8.33 -3.18
CA GLY A 122 9.26 6.94 -3.62
C GLY A 122 8.78 6.67 -5.03
N VAL A 123 7.72 7.34 -5.49
CA VAL A 123 7.23 7.18 -6.88
C VAL A 123 8.28 7.67 -7.87
N LEU A 124 8.84 8.87 -7.65
CA LEU A 124 9.89 9.41 -8.52
C LEU A 124 11.23 8.67 -8.33
N GLY A 125 11.54 8.30 -7.09
CA GLY A 125 12.75 7.58 -6.69
C GLY A 125 12.88 6.22 -7.35
N THR A 126 11.77 5.56 -7.70
CA THR A 126 11.76 4.29 -8.45
C THR A 126 12.67 4.33 -9.70
N PHE A 127 12.79 5.49 -10.35
CA PHE A 127 13.56 5.66 -11.58
C PHE A 127 15.08 5.68 -11.40
N HIS A 128 15.61 5.76 -10.18
CA HIS A 128 17.06 5.62 -9.95
C HIS A 128 17.60 4.22 -10.27
N HIS A 129 16.71 3.25 -10.44
CA HIS A 129 17.04 1.89 -10.81
C HIS A 129 17.07 1.66 -12.33
N LEU A 130 16.77 2.69 -13.12
CA LEU A 130 16.75 2.62 -14.59
C LEU A 130 17.89 3.42 -15.24
N TYR A 131 18.94 3.74 -14.48
CA TYR A 131 20.17 4.37 -14.98
C TYR A 131 21.08 3.40 -15.76
#